data_AF-A0A080LXH7-F1
#
_entry.id   AF-A0A080LXH7-F1
#
_cell.length_a   1.000
_cell.length_b   1.000
_cell.length_c   1.000
_cell.angle_alpha   90.00
_cell.angle_beta   90.00
_cell.angle_gamma   90.00
#
_symmetry.space_group_name_H-M   'P 1'
#
loop_
_entity.id
_entity.type
_entity.pdbx_description
1 polymer ?
#
loop_
_entity_poly.entity_id
_entity_poly.type
_entity_poly.pdbx_seq_one_letter_code
_entity_poly.pdbx_strand_id
1 'polypeptide(L)'
;MAYAHGSNEVANGIGPMAAVIQILVTREVSASSPITPFLLLIGSFGMVAGLATYGYKVMATLGHKITELTPTRAYCATVATAFVTVAASGLGLPVSSTHIAVGAVMGVGIARGIGALDLRVVGGIIVSWFITVPVGALLGASIFHLLRAVFSIE
;
A
#
# COMPACT_ATOMS: atom_id res chain seq x y z
N MET A 1 -11.11 9.23 2.02
CA MET A 1 -10.17 8.08 2.02
C MET A 1 -9.61 7.82 0.63
N ALA A 2 -10.42 7.51 -0.40
CA ALA A 2 -9.92 7.09 -1.71
C ALA A 2 -8.85 8.01 -2.32
N TYR A 3 -9.07 9.33 -2.25
CA TYR A 3 -8.07 10.33 -2.66
C TYR A 3 -6.73 10.18 -1.92
N ALA A 4 -6.77 10.09 -0.58
CA ALA A 4 -5.59 9.95 0.26
C ALA A 4 -4.80 8.66 -0.04
N HIS A 5 -5.51 7.57 -0.31
CA HIS A 5 -4.90 6.32 -0.71
C HIS A 5 -4.21 6.46 -2.07
N GLY A 6 -4.88 7.07 -3.06
CA GLY A 6 -4.30 7.32 -4.38
C GLY A 6 -3.04 8.19 -4.33
N SER A 7 -3.07 9.27 -3.54
CA SER A 7 -1.92 10.18 -3.41
C SER A 7 -0.68 9.51 -2.81
N ASN A 8 -0.88 8.57 -1.88
CA ASN A 8 0.21 7.86 -1.22
C ASN A 8 0.73 6.67 -2.06
N GLU A 9 -0.17 5.88 -2.62
CA GLU A 9 0.17 4.55 -3.16
C GLU A 9 0.57 4.56 -4.63
N VAL A 10 0.23 5.61 -5.39
CA VAL A 10 0.62 5.69 -6.81
C VAL A 10 2.14 5.69 -6.99
N ALA A 11 2.86 6.27 -6.01
CA ALA A 11 4.31 6.33 -5.99
C ALA A 11 4.95 4.93 -5.89
N ASN A 12 4.29 3.96 -5.24
CA ASN A 12 4.83 2.61 -5.05
C ASN A 12 4.96 1.85 -6.38
N GLY A 13 4.02 2.05 -7.31
CA GLY A 13 4.07 1.43 -8.64
C GLY A 13 4.90 2.25 -9.64
N ILE A 14 4.78 3.58 -9.59
CA ILE A 14 5.38 4.47 -10.59
C ILE A 14 6.83 4.84 -10.27
N GLY A 15 7.25 4.83 -9.00
CA GLY A 15 8.61 5.17 -8.58
C GLY A 15 9.69 4.35 -9.30
N PRO A 16 9.62 3.01 -9.31
CA PRO A 16 10.58 2.18 -10.05
C PRO A 16 10.57 2.46 -11.56
N MET A 17 9.40 2.70 -12.15
CA MET A 17 9.27 3.03 -13.58
C MET A 17 9.91 4.39 -13.90
N ALA A 18 9.70 5.39 -13.05
CA ALA A 18 10.30 6.71 -13.19
C ALA A 18 11.84 6.62 -13.12
N ALA A 19 12.38 5.82 -12.21
CA ALA A 19 13.82 5.58 -12.10
C ALA A 19 14.39 4.93 -13.38
N VAL A 20 13.73 3.91 -13.94
CA VAL A 20 14.16 3.27 -15.19
C VAL A 20 14.16 4.28 -16.35
N ILE A 21 13.10 5.08 -16.49
CA ILE A 21 13.00 6.10 -17.56
C ILE A 21 14.09 7.16 -17.39
N GLN A 22 14.35 7.61 -16.16
CA GLN A 22 15.39 8.58 -15.88
C GLN A 22 16.76 8.03 -16.32
N ILE A 23 17.11 6.80 -15.93
CA ILE A 23 18.40 6.19 -16.31
C ILE A 23 18.53 6.02 -17.83
N LEU A 24 17.44 5.67 -18.53
CA LEU A 24 17.45 5.53 -19.99
C LEU A 24 17.74 6.86 -20.71
N VAL A 25 17.23 7.96 -20.17
CA VAL A 25 17.36 9.29 -20.77
C VAL A 25 18.67 9.98 -20.38
N THR A 26 19.00 10.00 -19.08
CA THR A 26 20.17 10.74 -18.55
C THR A 26 21.44 9.91 -18.56
N ARG A 27 21.33 8.58 -18.60
CA ARG A 27 22.44 7.63 -18.41
C ARG A 27 23.14 7.74 -17.05
N GLU A 28 22.53 8.41 -16.08
CA GLU A 28 23.07 8.62 -14.74
C GLU A 28 22.06 8.23 -13.68
N VAL A 29 22.52 7.63 -12.59
CA VAL A 29 21.68 7.34 -11.43
C VAL A 29 21.55 8.59 -10.57
N SER A 30 20.35 9.17 -10.51
CA SER A 30 20.04 10.30 -9.64
C SER A 30 19.21 9.87 -8.43
N ALA A 31 19.42 10.54 -7.30
CA ALA A 31 18.61 10.34 -6.09
C ALA A 31 17.16 10.84 -6.27
N SER A 32 16.90 11.69 -7.27
CA SER A 32 15.56 12.18 -7.58
C SER A 32 15.23 11.92 -9.04
N SER A 33 14.11 11.23 -9.26
CA SER A 33 13.58 10.93 -10.58
C SER A 33 12.34 11.79 -10.83
N PRO A 34 12.32 12.63 -11.88
CA PRO A 34 11.15 13.44 -12.20
C PRO A 34 9.97 12.54 -12.59
N ILE A 35 8.81 12.77 -11.99
CA ILE A 35 7.58 12.04 -12.29
C ILE A 35 6.70 12.90 -13.19
N THR A 36 6.47 12.43 -14.41
CA THR A 36 5.61 13.11 -15.39
C THR A 36 4.13 12.81 -15.10
N PRO A 37 3.19 13.74 -15.35
CA PRO A 37 1.75 13.49 -15.19
C PRO A 37 1.23 12.26 -15.94
N PHE A 38 1.80 11.95 -17.10
CA PHE A 38 1.46 10.74 -17.86
C PHE A 38 1.77 9.44 -17.11
N LEU A 39 2.89 9.41 -16.37
CA LEU A 39 3.28 8.26 -15.56
C LEU A 39 2.30 8.05 -14.39
N LEU A 40 1.87 9.14 -13.76
CA LEU A 40 0.83 9.11 -12.73
C LEU A 40 -0.51 8.60 -13.28
N LEU A 41 -0.88 8.94 -14.52
CA LEU A 41 -2.09 8.42 -15.17
C LEU A 41 -2.04 6.91 -15.36
N ILE A 42 -0.90 6.37 -15.85
CA ILE A 42 -0.72 4.92 -15.99
C ILE A 42 -0.86 4.22 -14.63
N GLY A 43 -0.20 4.75 -13.60
CA GLY A 43 -0.26 4.18 -12.25
C GLY A 43 -1.67 4.21 -11.66
N SER A 44 -2.37 5.32 -11.87
CA SER A 44 -3.76 5.49 -11.42
C SER A 44 -4.70 4.51 -12.11
N PHE A 45 -4.54 4.30 -13.43
CA PHE A 45 -5.35 3.33 -14.16
C PHE A 45 -5.10 1.90 -13.68
N GLY A 46 -3.83 1.51 -13.48
CA GLY A 46 -3.46 0.22 -12.92
C GLY A 46 -4.04 -0.02 -11.52
N MET A 47 -4.01 1.01 -10.67
CA MET A 47 -4.59 0.94 -9.32
C MET A 47 -6.11 0.73 -9.37
N VAL A 48 -6.83 1.47 -10.22
CA VAL A 48 -8.30 1.31 -10.37
C VAL A 48 -8.63 -0.09 -10.90
N ALA A 49 -7.87 -0.59 -11.88
CA ALA A 49 -8.04 -1.95 -12.40
C ALA A 49 -7.79 -3.03 -11.33
N GLY A 50 -6.76 -2.87 -10.50
CA GLY A 50 -6.48 -3.79 -9.39
C GLY A 50 -7.58 -3.77 -8.32
N LEU A 51 -8.05 -2.57 -7.95
CA LEU A 51 -9.16 -2.40 -7.02
C LEU A 51 -10.44 -3.08 -7.53
N ALA A 52 -10.78 -2.86 -8.80
CA ALA A 52 -11.97 -3.42 -9.43
C ALA A 52 -11.94 -4.95 -9.53
N THR A 53 -10.75 -5.55 -9.74
CA THR A 53 -10.63 -7.00 -9.97
C THR A 53 -10.50 -7.81 -8.69
N TYR A 54 -9.71 -7.35 -7.70
CA TYR A 54 -9.40 -8.14 -6.49
C TYR A 54 -9.57 -7.38 -5.17
N GLY A 55 -9.78 -6.06 -5.21
CA GLY A 55 -9.88 -5.23 -4.01
C GLY A 55 -11.00 -5.62 -3.05
N TYR A 56 -12.09 -6.21 -3.57
CA TYR A 56 -13.24 -6.62 -2.76
C TYR A 56 -12.89 -7.63 -1.64
N LYS A 57 -11.88 -8.48 -1.83
CA LYS A 57 -11.46 -9.47 -0.82
C LYS A 57 -10.86 -8.80 0.42
N VAL A 58 -10.06 -7.75 0.20
CA VAL A 58 -9.43 -6.98 1.28
C VAL A 58 -10.48 -6.12 1.98
N MET A 59 -11.36 -5.46 1.21
CA MET A 59 -12.47 -4.68 1.77
C MET A 59 -13.39 -5.52 2.66
N ALA A 60 -13.72 -6.75 2.25
CA ALA A 60 -14.51 -7.67 3.06
C ALA A 60 -13.82 -8.06 4.37
N THR A 61 -12.49 -8.19 4.36
CA THR A 61 -11.72 -8.51 5.57
C THR A 61 -11.72 -7.34 6.55
N LEU A 62 -11.46 -6.12 6.09
CA LEU A 62 -11.53 -4.92 6.95
C LEU A 62 -12.95 -4.64 7.45
N GLY A 63 -13.96 -4.86 6.60
CA GLY A 63 -15.35 -4.52 6.91
C GLY A 63 -16.04 -5.48 7.87
N HIS A 64 -15.64 -6.75 7.92
CA HIS A 64 -16.39 -7.78 8.65
C HIS A 64 -15.55 -8.66 9.58
N LYS A 65 -14.23 -8.79 9.36
CA LYS A 65 -13.43 -9.81 10.06
C LYS A 65 -12.62 -9.30 11.24
N ILE A 66 -12.40 -8.00 11.37
CA ILE A 66 -11.59 -7.44 12.47
C ILE A 66 -12.46 -7.10 13.69
N THR A 67 -13.54 -6.36 13.47
CA THR A 67 -14.55 -6.00 14.46
C THR A 67 -15.85 -5.73 13.72
N GLU A 68 -16.97 -5.91 14.39
CA GLU A 68 -18.28 -5.39 13.97
C GLU A 68 -18.17 -3.88 13.68
N LEU A 69 -18.64 -3.43 12.52
CA LEU A 69 -18.61 -2.02 12.10
C LEU A 69 -20.02 -1.52 11.82
N THR A 70 -20.50 -0.56 12.62
CA THR A 70 -21.69 0.23 12.29
C THR A 70 -21.30 1.37 11.34
N PRO A 71 -22.25 1.96 10.58
CA PRO A 71 -21.96 3.08 9.68
C PRO A 71 -21.18 4.22 10.34
N THR A 72 -21.53 4.59 11.58
CA THR A 72 -20.82 5.61 12.36
C THR A 72 -19.37 5.23 12.67
N ARG A 73 -19.11 3.98 13.03
CA ARG A 73 -17.75 3.49 13.32
C ARG A 73 -16.90 3.37 12.06
N ALA A 74 -17.50 2.89 10.97
CA ALA A 74 -16.86 2.86 9.66
C ALA A 74 -16.50 4.28 9.19
N TYR A 75 -17.39 5.25 9.41
CA TYR A 75 -17.10 6.66 9.13
C TYR A 75 -15.92 7.17 9.95
N CYS A 76 -15.93 6.98 11.28
CA CYS A 76 -14.80 7.40 12.13
C CYS A 76 -13.47 6.75 11.70
N ALA A 77 -13.46 5.44 11.45
CA ALA A 77 -12.27 4.73 11.00
C ALA A 77 -11.75 5.24 9.65
N THR A 78 -12.65 5.51 8.69
CA THR A 78 -12.27 6.02 7.36
C THR A 78 -11.77 7.46 7.40
N VAL A 79 -12.34 8.32 8.26
CA VAL A 79 -11.87 9.69 8.48
C VAL A 79 -10.49 9.69 9.14
N ALA A 80 -10.29 8.91 10.21
CA ALA A 80 -9.00 8.75 10.86
C ALA A 80 -7.93 8.25 9.88
N THR A 81 -8.27 7.23 9.08
CA THR A 81 -7.38 6.69 8.05
C THR A 81 -7.00 7.74 7.02
N ALA A 82 -7.99 8.48 6.51
CA ALA A 82 -7.76 9.52 5.50
C ALA A 82 -6.89 10.64 6.07
N PHE A 83 -7.17 11.11 7.29
CA PHE A 83 -6.42 12.18 7.93
C PHE A 83 -4.94 11.83 8.08
N VAL A 84 -4.63 10.67 8.67
CA VAL A 84 -3.24 10.23 8.86
C VAL A 84 -2.52 10.03 7.53
N THR A 85 -3.21 9.46 6.54
CA THR A 85 -2.62 9.24 5.21
C THR A 85 -2.32 10.56 4.51
N VAL A 86 -3.26 11.51 4.47
CA VAL A 86 -3.03 12.83 3.85
C VAL A 86 -1.92 13.59 4.57
N ALA A 87 -1.90 13.58 5.91
CA ALA A 87 -0.86 14.24 6.68
C ALA A 87 0.52 13.66 6.35
N ALA A 88 0.65 12.33 6.30
CA ALA A 88 1.90 11.67 5.93
C ALA A 88 2.31 11.96 4.48
N SER A 89 1.39 11.88 3.52
CA SER A 89 1.65 12.22 2.12
C SER A 89 2.06 13.68 1.95
N GLY A 90 1.46 14.62 2.69
CA GLY A 90 1.81 16.03 2.69
C GLY A 90 3.22 16.30 3.24
N LEU A 91 3.72 15.44 4.12
CA LEU A 91 5.09 15.46 4.64
C LEU A 91 6.08 14.67 3.76
N GLY A 92 5.61 14.04 2.67
CA GLY A 92 6.43 13.18 1.81
C GLY A 92 6.88 11.88 2.48
N LEU A 93 6.24 11.47 3.57
CA LEU A 93 6.60 10.26 4.30
C LEU A 93 5.96 9.03 3.62
N PRO A 94 6.74 8.03 3.19
CA PRO A 94 6.18 6.78 2.68
C PRO A 94 5.57 6.01 3.84
N VAL A 95 4.24 5.99 3.90
CA VAL A 95 3.49 5.25 4.93
C VAL A 95 2.68 4.13 4.31
N SER A 96 2.33 3.14 5.12
CA SER A 96 1.47 2.05 4.70
C SER A 96 0.02 2.37 5.04
N SER A 97 -0.80 2.65 4.02
CA SER A 97 -2.22 2.94 4.21
C SER A 97 -3.00 1.75 4.78
N THR A 98 -2.54 0.51 4.54
CA THR A 98 -3.14 -0.71 5.10
C THR A 98 -2.94 -0.80 6.62
N HIS A 99 -1.74 -0.48 7.13
CA HIS A 99 -1.49 -0.41 8.58
C HIS A 99 -2.35 0.66 9.24
N ILE A 100 -2.44 1.84 8.62
CA ILE A 100 -3.27 2.94 9.12
C ILE A 100 -4.74 2.50 9.19
N ALA A 101 -5.26 1.89 8.12
CA ALA A 101 -6.66 1.45 8.05
C ALA A 101 -6.98 0.35 9.07
N VAL A 102 -6.13 -0.68 9.19
CA VAL A 102 -6.28 -1.73 10.19
C VAL A 102 -6.20 -1.15 11.60
N GLY A 103 -5.24 -0.24 11.86
CA GLY A 103 -5.12 0.48 13.12
C GLY A 103 -6.37 1.28 13.48
N ALA A 104 -6.95 2.02 12.53
CA ALA A 104 -8.18 2.78 12.75
C ALA A 104 -9.39 1.88 13.05
N VAL A 105 -9.53 0.75 12.33
CA VAL A 105 -10.58 -0.24 12.57
C VAL A 105 -10.40 -0.91 13.94
N MET A 106 -9.17 -1.25 14.32
CA MET A 106 -8.89 -1.77 15.66
C MET A 106 -9.20 -0.72 16.72
N GLY A 107 -8.85 0.55 16.51
CA GLY A 107 -9.13 1.64 17.46
C GLY A 107 -10.63 1.79 17.77
N VAL A 108 -11.49 1.78 16.75
CA VAL A 108 -12.95 1.82 16.97
C VAL A 108 -13.50 0.53 17.59
N GLY A 109 -12.80 -0.60 17.41
CA GLY A 109 -13.09 -1.87 18.07
C GLY A 109 -12.75 -1.84 19.56
N ILE A 110 -11.53 -1.39 19.91
CA ILE A 110 -11.03 -1.29 21.29
C ILE A 110 -11.89 -0.35 22.13
N ALA A 111 -12.50 0.68 21.52
CA ALA A 111 -13.46 1.56 22.20
C ALA A 111 -14.67 0.81 22.80
N ARG A 112 -14.95 -0.43 22.36
CA ARG A 112 -15.98 -1.34 22.93
C ARG A 112 -15.41 -2.39 23.89
N GLY A 113 -14.10 -2.37 24.13
CA GLY A 113 -13.35 -3.40 24.84
C GLY A 113 -12.61 -4.34 23.90
N ILE A 114 -11.48 -4.90 24.37
CA ILE A 114 -10.61 -5.80 23.58
C ILE A 114 -11.36 -7.04 23.07
N GLY A 115 -12.38 -7.51 23.80
CA GLY A 115 -13.21 -8.65 23.38
C GLY A 115 -14.07 -8.40 22.13
N ALA A 116 -14.17 -7.15 21.66
CA ALA A 116 -14.86 -6.83 20.41
C ALA A 116 -14.00 -7.09 19.16
N LEU A 117 -12.69 -7.36 19.34
CA LEU A 117 -11.78 -7.68 18.25
C LEU A 117 -11.62 -9.18 18.06
N ASP A 118 -11.59 -9.62 16.81
CA ASP A 118 -11.11 -10.94 16.47
C ASP A 118 -9.57 -10.96 16.47
N LEU A 119 -8.99 -11.30 17.62
CA LEU A 119 -7.54 -11.34 17.81
C LEU A 119 -6.85 -12.41 16.95
N ARG A 120 -7.58 -13.45 16.51
CA ARG A 120 -7.03 -14.46 15.60
C ARG A 120 -6.82 -13.86 14.21
N VAL A 121 -7.79 -13.07 13.73
CA VAL A 121 -7.68 -12.35 12.46
C VAL A 121 -6.58 -11.29 12.55
N VAL A 122 -6.55 -10.50 13.63
CA VAL A 122 -5.50 -9.48 13.84
C VAL A 122 -4.11 -10.12 13.88
N GLY A 123 -3.94 -11.23 14.60
CA GLY A 123 -2.68 -11.97 14.64
C GLY A 123 -2.25 -12.47 13.24
N GLY A 124 -3.19 -13.00 12.45
CA GLY A 124 -2.93 -13.40 11.07
C GLY A 124 -2.49 -12.24 10.17
N ILE A 125 -3.09 -11.06 10.35
CA ILE A 125 -2.70 -9.84 9.62
C ILE A 125 -1.26 -9.44 9.99
N ILE A 126 -0.94 -9.39 11.29
CA ILE A 126 0.41 -9.02 11.75
C ILE A 126 1.46 -9.99 11.20
N VAL A 127 1.21 -11.30 11.30
CA VAL A 127 2.10 -12.32 10.74
C VAL A 127 2.27 -12.13 9.23
N SER A 128 1.20 -11.79 8.50
CA SER A 128 1.29 -11.54 7.06
C SER A 128 2.23 -10.36 6.73
N TRP A 129 2.27 -9.31 7.53
CA TRP A 129 3.16 -8.16 7.33
C TRP A 129 4.63 -8.52 7.49
N PHE A 130 4.96 -9.38 8.45
CA PHE A 130 6.32 -9.87 8.63
C PHE A 130 6.75 -10.83 7.53
N ILE A 131 5.81 -11.59 6.94
CA ILE A 131 6.11 -12.55 5.86
C ILE A 131 6.24 -11.85 4.51
N THR A 132 5.41 -10.84 4.22
CA THR A 132 5.40 -10.19 2.91
C THR A 132 6.72 -9.49 2.58
N VAL A 133 7.40 -8.90 3.55
CA VAL A 133 8.68 -8.19 3.33
C VAL A 133 9.80 -9.13 2.88
N PRO A 134 10.15 -10.22 3.61
CA PRO A 134 11.13 -11.20 3.16
C PRO A 134 10.76 -11.86 1.83
N VAL A 135 9.50 -12.24 1.65
CA VAL A 135 9.06 -12.89 0.41
C VAL A 135 9.21 -11.94 -0.79
N GLY A 136 8.82 -10.68 -0.64
CA GLY A 136 9.00 -9.67 -1.67
C GLY A 136 10.47 -9.43 -2.02
N ALA A 137 11.34 -9.34 -1.01
CA ALA A 137 12.77 -9.17 -1.19
C ALA A 137 13.41 -10.37 -1.92
N LEU A 138 13.06 -11.59 -1.51
CA LEU A 138 13.57 -12.82 -2.13
C LEU A 138 13.11 -12.96 -3.58
N LEU A 139 11.83 -12.70 -3.85
CA LEU A 139 11.30 -12.73 -5.22
C LEU A 139 11.97 -11.67 -6.10
N GLY A 140 12.11 -10.45 -5.59
CA GLY A 140 12.80 -9.37 -6.31
C GLY A 140 14.25 -9.72 -6.64
N ALA A 141 15.01 -10.21 -5.65
CA ALA A 141 16.39 -10.64 -5.85
C ALA A 141 16.49 -11.81 -6.86
N SER A 142 15.60 -12.80 -6.74
CA SER A 142 15.58 -13.97 -7.63
C SER A 142 15.31 -13.56 -9.08
N ILE A 143 14.31 -12.69 -9.30
CA ILE A 143 13.99 -12.18 -10.62
C ILE A 143 15.16 -11.37 -11.18
N PHE A 144 15.79 -10.52 -10.37
CA PHE A 144 16.96 -9.74 -10.80
C PHE A 144 18.12 -10.64 -11.25
N HIS A 145 18.48 -11.64 -10.44
CA HIS A 145 19.56 -12.57 -10.80
C HIS A 145 19.23 -13.40 -12.03
N LEU A 146 17.98 -13.82 -12.20
CA LEU A 146 17.52 -14.52 -13.40
C LEU A 146 17.67 -13.64 -14.64
N LEU A 147 17.20 -12.39 -14.58
CA LEU A 147 17.32 -11.45 -15.70
C LEU A 147 18.80 -11.17 -16.02
N ARG A 148 19.64 -10.97 -15.01
CA ARG A 148 21.09 -10.78 -15.21
C ARG A 148 21.73 -11.98 -15.92
N ALA A 149 21.38 -13.20 -15.52
CA ALA A 149 21.90 -14.42 -16.14
C ALA A 149 21.46 -14.57 -17.60
N VAL A 150 20.18 -14.30 -17.90
CA VAL A 150 19.64 -14.39 -19.27
C VAL A 150 20.26 -13.35 -20.19
N PHE A 151 20.40 -12.11 -19.72
CA PHE A 151 20.91 -11.01 -20.55
C PHE A 151 22.44 -10.87 -20.54
N SER A 152 23.16 -11.75 -19.83
CA SER A 152 24.64 -11.78 -19.78
C SER A 152 25.28 -10.39 -19.54
N ILE A 153 24.62 -9.57 -18.72
CA ILE A 153 25.10 -8.22 -18.38
C ILE A 153 26.16 -8.40 -17.28
N GLU A 154 27.44 -8.32 -17.67
CA GLU A 154 28.58 -8.31 -16.74
C GLU A 154 28.53 -7.08 -15.83
#